data_AF-A0A2V8MR64-F1
#
_entry.id   AF-A0A2V8MR64-F1
#
_cell.length_a   1.000
_cell.length_b   1.000
_cell.length_c   1.000
_cell.angle_alpha   90.00
_cell.angle_beta   90.00
_cell.angle_gamma   90.00
#
_symmetry.space_group_name_H-M   'P 1'
#
loop_
_entity.id
_entity.type
_entity.pdbx_description
1 polymer ?
#
loop_
_entity_poly.entity_id
_entity_poly.type
_entity_poly.pdbx_seq_one_letter_code
_entity_poly.pdbx_strand_id
1 'polypeptide(L)'
;MHFLNAILYVAMGFSSLAPQNSAFEWNKKSTLSTERQVELPGIVLEAGVYIIRLRESGEQRSFIEVLNRDETQLLGTLVAVPDHRLRPDDNSDFTFYDVKPGGPRPVQSWFYTGDLVGLEFVYPKVRAKEIAKDTGDRVMASNGNKDAVIVAVTPNGKEVVIDEPTTQTARRKPQ
;
A
#
# COMPACT_ATOMS: atom_id res chain seq x y z
N MET A 1 31.40 3.26 73.68
CA MET A 1 30.32 2.26 73.75
C MET A 1 29.75 2.06 72.36
N HIS A 2 30.12 0.96 71.70
CA HIS A 2 29.52 0.52 70.44
C HIS A 2 28.13 -0.05 70.71
N PHE A 3 27.12 0.37 69.94
CA PHE A 3 25.92 -0.42 69.62
C PHE A 3 25.53 -0.07 68.17
N LEU A 4 26.00 -0.84 67.20
CA LEU A 4 25.38 -2.01 66.57
C LEU A 4 24.26 -1.66 65.57
N ASN A 5 24.50 -2.12 64.35
CA ASN A 5 23.72 -2.00 63.12
C ASN A 5 22.25 -2.39 63.24
N ALA A 6 21.39 -1.70 62.49
CA ALA A 6 20.21 -2.29 61.87
C ALA A 6 19.88 -1.57 60.55
N ILE A 7 20.31 -2.16 59.44
CA ILE A 7 19.75 -1.93 58.10
C ILE A 7 19.20 -3.28 57.65
N LEU A 8 17.92 -3.37 57.29
CA LEU A 8 17.50 -4.27 56.20
C LEU A 8 16.15 -3.89 55.56
N TYR A 9 16.28 -3.17 54.44
CA TYR A 9 15.49 -3.17 53.20
C TYR A 9 13.98 -3.40 53.24
N VAL A 10 13.23 -2.31 53.16
CA VAL A 10 11.90 -2.32 52.53
C VAL A 10 12.12 -2.46 51.02
N ALA A 11 11.72 -3.60 50.46
CA ALA A 11 11.70 -3.85 49.03
C ALA A 11 10.59 -3.02 48.37
N MET A 12 10.88 -1.77 48.02
CA MET A 12 10.07 -1.04 47.03
C MET A 12 10.53 -1.49 45.64
N GLY A 13 9.88 -2.54 45.14
CA GLY A 13 9.90 -2.86 43.72
C GLY A 13 9.23 -1.74 42.94
N PHE A 14 10.01 -0.75 42.51
CA PHE A 14 9.60 0.12 41.41
C PHE A 14 9.64 -0.71 40.14
N SER A 15 8.54 -1.41 39.84
CA SER A 15 8.29 -1.88 38.48
C SER A 15 8.08 -0.66 37.62
N SER A 16 9.18 -0.18 37.02
CA SER A 16 9.11 0.73 35.89
C SER A 16 8.30 0.04 34.80
N LEU A 17 7.03 0.43 34.66
CA LEU A 17 6.31 0.31 33.41
C LEU A 17 7.05 1.22 32.43
N ALA A 18 8.10 0.68 31.79
CA ALA A 18 8.66 1.33 30.62
C ALA A 18 7.52 1.45 29.61
N PRO A 19 7.23 2.63 29.04
CA PRO A 19 6.36 2.69 27.89
C PRO A 19 7.01 1.86 26.78
N GLN A 20 6.48 0.67 26.51
CA GLN A 20 6.68 -0.02 25.24
C GLN A 20 5.88 0.74 24.18
N ASN A 21 6.34 1.94 23.81
CA ASN A 21 5.76 2.67 22.70
C ASN A 21 6.87 3.35 21.92
N SER A 22 7.51 2.53 21.10
CA SER A 22 8.01 2.94 19.79
C SER A 22 8.27 1.65 19.00
N ALA A 23 7.19 0.95 18.64
CA ALA A 23 7.26 0.17 17.41
C ALA A 23 7.63 1.18 16.32
N PHE A 24 8.78 0.97 15.70
CA PHE A 24 9.30 1.76 14.58
C PHE A 24 8.14 2.14 13.63
N GLU A 25 7.82 3.43 13.46
CA GLU A 25 6.78 3.91 12.54
C GLU A 25 7.23 3.68 11.07
N TRP A 26 7.30 2.42 10.63
CA TRP A 26 7.51 2.08 9.22
C TRP A 26 6.19 2.00 8.43
N ASN A 27 5.05 1.95 9.12
CA ASN A 27 3.75 1.86 8.47
C ASN A 27 3.26 3.24 8.02
N LYS A 28 3.58 3.59 6.77
CA LYS A 28 2.97 4.73 6.07
C LYS A 28 1.45 4.64 6.17
N LYS A 29 0.80 5.75 6.50
CA LYS A 29 -0.65 5.84 6.65
C LYS A 29 -1.15 7.20 6.15
N SER A 30 -2.19 7.20 5.33
CA SER A 30 -2.81 8.42 4.81
C SER A 30 -4.33 8.31 4.84
N THR A 31 -4.99 9.46 4.84
CA THR A 31 -6.44 9.55 4.75
C THR A 31 -6.85 9.81 3.31
N LEU A 32 -7.70 8.96 2.75
CA LEU A 32 -8.34 9.17 1.45
C LEU A 32 -9.74 9.75 1.69
N SER A 33 -9.93 11.02 1.33
CA SER A 33 -11.23 11.69 1.36
C SER A 33 -11.80 11.81 -0.04
N THR A 34 -13.04 11.40 -0.24
CA THR A 34 -13.68 11.31 -1.56
C THR A 34 -15.04 11.99 -1.52
N GLU A 35 -15.31 12.84 -2.53
CA GLU A 35 -16.60 13.53 -2.68
C GLU A 35 -17.57 12.78 -3.60
N ARG A 36 -17.06 11.75 -4.29
CA ARG A 36 -17.81 10.88 -5.19
C ARG A 36 -17.31 9.45 -5.05
N GLN A 37 -18.01 8.51 -5.69
CA GLN A 37 -17.54 7.13 -5.77
C GLN A 37 -16.14 7.06 -6.38
N VAL A 38 -15.26 6.31 -5.74
CA VAL A 38 -13.93 5.97 -6.25
C VAL A 38 -13.78 4.47 -6.31
N GLU A 39 -12.93 4.00 -7.19
CA GLU A 39 -12.61 2.58 -7.34
C GLU A 39 -11.16 2.35 -6.94
N LEU A 40 -10.94 1.39 -6.07
CA LEU A 40 -9.65 0.75 -5.83
C LEU A 40 -9.72 -0.67 -6.41
N PRO A 41 -8.58 -1.36 -6.63
CA PRO A 41 -8.59 -2.70 -7.18
C PRO A 41 -9.56 -3.65 -6.47
N GLY A 42 -10.63 -4.04 -7.17
CA GLY A 42 -11.64 -4.98 -6.69
C GLY A 42 -12.67 -4.42 -5.69
N ILE A 43 -12.62 -3.12 -5.35
CA ILE A 43 -13.59 -2.50 -4.44
C ILE A 43 -14.00 -1.10 -4.92
N VAL A 44 -15.29 -0.80 -4.85
CA VAL A 44 -15.82 0.57 -5.05
C VAL A 44 -16.14 1.15 -3.69
N LEU A 45 -15.62 2.35 -3.43
CA LEU A 45 -15.86 3.11 -2.22
C LEU A 45 -16.82 4.26 -2.53
N GLU A 46 -17.80 4.45 -1.66
CA GLU A 46 -18.70 5.60 -1.72
C GLU A 46 -17.98 6.91 -1.38
N ALA A 47 -18.67 8.03 -1.56
CA ALA A 47 -18.19 9.31 -1.04
C ALA A 47 -18.03 9.21 0.49
N GLY A 48 -16.82 9.50 0.99
CA GLY A 48 -16.50 9.28 2.39
C GLY A 48 -15.03 9.49 2.71
N VAL A 49 -14.63 8.96 3.86
CA VAL A 49 -13.26 9.04 4.35
C VAL A 49 -12.80 7.65 4.74
N TYR A 50 -11.64 7.27 4.22
CA TYR A 50 -11.05 5.96 4.36
C TYR A 50 -9.58 6.07 4.77
N ILE A 51 -9.08 5.05 5.45
CA ILE A 51 -7.69 4.99 5.86
C ILE A 51 -6.95 4.04 4.92
N ILE A 52 -5.86 4.54 4.34
CA ILE A 52 -4.95 3.79 3.47
C ILE A 52 -3.66 3.57 4.25
N ARG A 53 -3.29 2.31 4.45
CA ARG A 53 -2.13 1.95 5.28
C ARG A 53 -1.25 0.95 4.56
N LEU A 54 0.06 1.19 4.57
CA LEU A 54 1.04 0.20 4.14
C LEU A 54 1.05 -0.93 5.17
N ARG A 55 0.83 -2.18 4.75
CA ARG A 55 0.92 -3.36 5.61
C ARG A 55 2.29 -4.02 5.50
N GLU A 56 2.76 -4.18 4.28
CA GLU A 56 4.02 -4.86 3.97
C GLU A 56 4.64 -4.20 2.74
N SER A 57 5.94 -3.89 2.82
CA SER A 57 6.70 -3.30 1.73
C SER A 57 7.70 -4.32 1.22
N GLY A 58 7.69 -4.58 -0.09
CA GLY A 58 8.72 -5.35 -0.79
C GLY A 58 9.37 -4.51 -1.89
N GLU A 59 10.48 -4.99 -2.43
CA GLU A 59 11.19 -4.30 -3.53
C GLU A 59 10.33 -4.20 -4.80
N GLN A 60 9.56 -5.26 -5.10
CA GLN A 60 8.77 -5.34 -6.34
C GLN A 60 7.29 -5.00 -6.12
N ARG A 61 6.74 -5.39 -4.97
CA ARG A 61 5.32 -5.21 -4.64
C ARG A 61 5.14 -4.89 -3.18
N SER A 62 4.13 -4.09 -2.90
CA SER A 62 3.69 -3.74 -1.54
C SER A 62 2.24 -4.15 -1.35
N PHE A 63 1.88 -4.45 -0.11
CA PHE A 63 0.50 -4.73 0.29
C PHE A 63 -0.05 -3.57 1.10
N ILE A 64 -1.21 -3.08 0.69
CA ILE A 64 -1.88 -1.91 1.26
C ILE A 64 -3.22 -2.36 1.84
N GLU A 65 -3.56 -1.89 3.02
CA GLU A 65 -4.88 -2.05 3.62
C GLU A 65 -5.73 -0.81 3.37
N VAL A 66 -7.01 -1.06 3.12
CA VAL A 66 -8.06 -0.05 3.05
C VAL A 66 -8.98 -0.29 4.22
N LEU A 67 -9.14 0.68 5.10
CA LEU A 67 -10.01 0.60 6.28
C LEU A 67 -11.08 1.68 6.24
N ASN A 68 -12.15 1.48 7.00
CA ASN A 68 -13.09 2.54 7.31
C ASN A 68 -12.41 3.68 8.11
N ARG A 69 -13.11 4.83 8.22
CA ARG A 69 -12.63 6.02 8.93
C ARG A 69 -12.09 5.72 10.34
N ASP A 70 -12.77 4.85 11.08
CA ASP A 70 -12.46 4.58 12.49
C ASP A 70 -11.40 3.48 12.67
N GLU A 71 -10.82 2.97 11.57
CA GLU A 71 -9.84 1.87 11.56
C GLU A 71 -10.32 0.56 12.21
N THR A 72 -11.64 0.39 12.36
CA THR A 72 -12.27 -0.78 13.00
C THR A 72 -12.62 -1.89 12.00
N GLN A 73 -12.76 -1.56 10.72
CA GLN A 73 -13.14 -2.50 9.68
C GLN A 73 -12.14 -2.46 8.51
N LEU A 74 -11.54 -3.60 8.20
CA LEU A 74 -10.77 -3.81 6.98
C LEU A 74 -11.75 -3.98 5.80
N LEU A 75 -11.67 -3.08 4.84
CA LEU A 75 -12.48 -3.09 3.62
C LEU A 75 -11.80 -3.86 2.48
N GLY A 76 -10.47 -3.87 2.46
CA GLY A 76 -9.71 -4.59 1.44
C GLY A 76 -8.21 -4.63 1.69
N THR A 77 -7.53 -5.56 1.01
CA THR A 77 -6.06 -5.58 0.90
C THR A 77 -5.68 -5.55 -0.57
N LEU A 78 -4.85 -4.59 -0.94
CA LEU A 78 -4.49 -4.26 -2.31
C LEU A 78 -3.01 -4.54 -2.55
N VAL A 79 -2.67 -4.79 -3.81
CA VAL A 79 -1.28 -4.87 -4.28
C VAL A 79 -0.95 -3.58 -5.00
N ALA A 80 0.24 -3.06 -4.76
CA ALA A 80 0.78 -1.92 -5.49
C ALA A 80 2.26 -2.12 -5.85
N VAL A 81 2.71 -1.43 -6.88
CA VAL A 81 4.11 -1.41 -7.34
C VAL A 81 4.68 0.00 -7.19
N PRO A 82 6.01 0.17 -7.13
CA PRO A 82 6.62 1.50 -7.04
C PRO A 82 6.22 2.42 -8.21
N ASP A 83 5.87 3.67 -7.89
CA ASP A 83 5.60 4.74 -8.84
C ASP A 83 6.45 5.96 -8.50
N HIS A 84 7.04 6.63 -9.49
CA HIS A 84 8.03 7.67 -9.27
C HIS A 84 7.49 9.04 -9.67
N ARG A 85 7.64 10.02 -8.77
CA ARG A 85 7.37 11.44 -9.06
C ARG A 85 8.65 12.26 -9.08
N LEU A 86 8.67 13.33 -9.87
CA LEU A 86 9.83 14.21 -10.04
C LEU A 86 10.10 15.11 -8.83
N ARG A 87 9.07 15.45 -8.06
CA ARG A 87 9.17 16.35 -6.90
C ARG A 87 8.34 15.79 -5.74
N PRO A 88 8.85 15.87 -4.50
CA PRO A 88 8.06 15.50 -3.34
C PRO A 88 6.97 16.56 -3.09
N ASP A 89 5.93 16.15 -2.38
CA ASP A 89 4.86 17.01 -1.87
C ASP A 89 4.84 16.89 -0.35
N ASP A 90 4.52 17.99 0.32
CA ASP A 90 4.39 18.07 1.78
C ASP A 90 3.13 17.33 2.28
N ASN A 91 2.24 16.90 1.38
CA ASN A 91 1.05 16.14 1.68
C ASN A 91 1.06 14.75 1.02
N SER A 92 0.28 13.85 1.62
CA SER A 92 -0.03 12.58 0.99
C SER A 92 -1.07 12.83 -0.08
N ASP A 93 -0.86 12.26 -1.26
CA ASP A 93 -1.66 12.52 -2.43
C ASP A 93 -2.10 11.22 -3.10
N PHE A 94 -3.25 11.28 -3.77
CA PHE A 94 -3.80 10.20 -4.57
C PHE A 94 -4.01 10.69 -5.98
N THR A 95 -3.37 10.02 -6.94
CA THR A 95 -3.64 10.24 -8.36
C THR A 95 -4.77 9.33 -8.81
N PHE A 96 -5.42 9.69 -9.91
CA PHE A 96 -6.58 8.98 -10.41
C PHE A 96 -6.55 8.98 -11.93
N TYR A 97 -7.03 7.89 -12.52
CA TYR A 97 -7.26 7.84 -13.95
C TYR A 97 -8.42 8.77 -14.36
N ASP A 98 -8.28 9.42 -15.51
CA ASP A 98 -9.30 10.31 -16.06
C ASP A 98 -10.28 9.53 -16.93
N VAL A 99 -11.20 8.82 -16.27
CA VAL A 99 -12.28 8.08 -16.94
C VAL A 99 -13.45 9.00 -17.29
N LYS A 100 -14.24 8.58 -18.28
CA LYS A 100 -15.46 9.31 -18.68
C LYS A 100 -16.39 9.57 -17.47
N PRO A 101 -17.09 10.71 -17.43
CA PRO A 101 -18.00 11.03 -16.34
C PRO A 101 -19.14 10.00 -16.20
N GLY A 102 -19.55 9.73 -14.96
CA GLY A 102 -20.76 8.93 -14.65
C GLY A 102 -20.52 7.60 -13.93
N GLY A 103 -19.26 7.19 -13.72
CA GLY A 103 -18.91 6.00 -12.93
C GLY A 103 -17.91 6.29 -11.80
N PRO A 104 -17.58 5.27 -10.99
CA PRO A 104 -16.53 5.36 -9.98
C PRO A 104 -15.20 5.78 -10.60
N ARG A 105 -14.49 6.72 -9.98
CA ARG A 105 -13.18 7.17 -10.46
C ARG A 105 -12.08 6.22 -9.99
N PRO A 106 -11.34 5.54 -10.88
CA PRO A 106 -10.28 4.62 -10.46
C PRO A 106 -9.07 5.38 -9.90
N VAL A 107 -8.61 4.99 -8.71
CA VAL A 107 -7.40 5.51 -8.10
C VAL A 107 -6.19 4.87 -8.79
N GLN A 108 -5.23 5.69 -9.21
CA GLN A 108 -4.02 5.23 -9.88
C GLN A 108 -2.91 4.95 -8.85
N SER A 109 -2.44 5.98 -8.15
CA SER A 109 -1.31 5.86 -7.23
C SER A 109 -1.57 6.56 -5.92
N TRP A 110 -0.88 6.10 -4.88
CA TRP A 110 -0.79 6.75 -3.59
C TRP A 110 0.65 7.20 -3.33
N PHE A 111 0.84 8.50 -3.09
CA PHE A 111 2.10 9.08 -2.68
C PHE A 111 2.00 9.47 -1.21
N TYR A 112 2.89 8.96 -0.38
CA TYR A 112 2.99 9.40 1.01
C TYR A 112 3.75 10.74 1.09
N THR A 113 3.43 11.55 2.10
CA THR A 113 4.06 12.85 2.35
C THR A 113 5.59 12.74 2.32
N GLY A 114 6.25 13.64 1.59
CA GLY A 114 7.70 13.74 1.52
C GLY A 114 8.39 12.71 0.62
N ASP A 115 7.69 11.66 0.18
CA ASP A 115 8.31 10.58 -0.60
C ASP A 115 8.44 10.94 -2.09
N LEU A 116 9.51 10.51 -2.74
CA LEU A 116 9.65 10.55 -4.20
C LEU A 116 9.08 9.31 -4.90
N VAL A 117 8.82 8.25 -4.11
CA VAL A 117 8.33 6.96 -4.57
C VAL A 117 6.97 6.70 -3.92
N GLY A 118 5.92 6.75 -4.74
CA GLY A 118 4.58 6.33 -4.41
C GLY A 118 4.34 4.86 -4.77
N LEU A 119 3.07 4.48 -4.71
CA LEU A 119 2.58 3.12 -4.93
C LEU A 119 1.44 3.16 -5.95
N GLU A 120 1.68 2.68 -7.18
CA GLU A 120 0.64 2.50 -8.21
C GLU A 120 -0.12 1.20 -7.97
N PHE A 121 -1.45 1.29 -7.91
CA PHE A 121 -2.33 0.18 -7.59
C PHE A 121 -2.46 -0.81 -8.76
N VAL A 122 -2.45 -2.11 -8.44
CA VAL A 122 -2.53 -3.20 -9.42
C VAL A 122 -3.96 -3.71 -9.53
N TYR A 123 -4.60 -3.47 -10.67
CA TYR A 123 -5.99 -3.85 -10.94
C TYR A 123 -6.16 -5.29 -11.43
N PRO A 124 -7.34 -5.91 -11.25
CA PRO A 124 -7.68 -7.13 -11.97
C PRO A 124 -7.58 -6.91 -13.49
N LYS A 125 -6.94 -7.85 -14.21
CA LYS A 125 -6.64 -7.66 -15.66
C LYS A 125 -7.82 -7.24 -16.53
N VAL A 126 -9.00 -7.79 -16.28
CA VAL A 126 -10.22 -7.44 -17.04
C VAL A 126 -10.52 -5.96 -16.88
N ARG A 127 -10.50 -5.47 -15.63
CA ARG A 127 -10.77 -4.07 -15.31
C ARG A 127 -9.66 -3.14 -15.79
N ALA A 128 -8.41 -3.55 -15.68
CA ALA A 128 -7.27 -2.78 -16.18
C ALA A 128 -7.36 -2.52 -17.70
N LYS A 129 -7.85 -3.50 -18.48
CA LYS A 129 -8.09 -3.34 -19.93
C LYS A 129 -9.17 -2.31 -20.24
N GLU A 130 -10.23 -2.27 -19.43
CA GLU A 130 -11.29 -1.27 -19.58
C GLU A 130 -10.77 0.14 -19.28
N ILE A 131 -10.09 0.31 -18.14
CA ILE A 131 -9.52 1.59 -17.74
C ILE A 131 -8.52 2.08 -18.80
N ALA A 132 -7.57 1.24 -19.21
CA ALA A 132 -6.56 1.61 -20.20
C ALA A 132 -7.16 2.03 -21.55
N LYS A 133 -8.23 1.35 -21.98
CA LYS A 133 -8.95 1.68 -23.21
C LYS A 133 -9.69 3.01 -23.09
N ASP A 134 -10.29 3.28 -21.95
CA ASP A 134 -11.09 4.49 -21.72
C ASP A 134 -10.24 5.75 -21.51
N THR A 135 -9.08 5.62 -20.87
CA THR A 135 -8.23 6.75 -20.48
C THR A 135 -7.12 7.03 -21.49
N GLY A 136 -6.67 6.00 -22.23
CA GLY A 136 -5.46 6.10 -23.05
C GLY A 136 -4.17 5.97 -22.24
N ASP A 137 -4.25 5.63 -20.94
CA ASP A 137 -3.10 5.39 -20.08
C ASP A 137 -2.74 3.91 -19.97
N ARG A 138 -1.55 3.62 -19.46
CA ARG A 138 -1.21 2.28 -18.99
C ARG A 138 -1.86 2.02 -17.64
N VAL A 139 -2.23 0.77 -17.39
CA VAL A 139 -2.78 0.36 -16.08
C VAL A 139 -2.05 -0.88 -15.59
N MET A 140 -1.54 -0.83 -14.36
CA MET A 140 -0.91 -1.98 -13.73
C MET A 140 -1.95 -3.06 -13.43
N ALA A 141 -1.63 -4.30 -13.77
CA ALA A 141 -2.58 -5.38 -13.75
C ALA A 141 -1.98 -6.71 -13.30
N SER A 142 -2.80 -7.50 -12.61
CA SER A 142 -2.45 -8.86 -12.21
C SER A 142 -3.69 -9.77 -12.19
N ASN A 143 -3.47 -11.07 -12.21
CA ASN A 143 -4.53 -12.08 -12.08
C ASN A 143 -5.00 -12.28 -10.62
N GLY A 144 -4.50 -11.48 -9.67
CA GLY A 144 -5.00 -11.44 -8.29
C GLY A 144 -4.42 -12.48 -7.33
N ASN A 145 -3.49 -13.33 -7.78
CA ASN A 145 -2.71 -14.20 -6.88
C ASN A 145 -1.45 -13.45 -6.37
N LYS A 146 -1.01 -13.75 -5.15
CA LYS A 146 0.19 -13.14 -4.55
C LYS A 146 1.45 -13.36 -5.38
N ASP A 147 1.54 -14.46 -6.13
CA ASP A 147 2.68 -14.78 -7.01
C ASP A 147 2.42 -14.44 -8.48
N ALA A 148 1.28 -13.81 -8.79
CA ALA A 148 0.93 -13.52 -10.17
C ALA A 148 1.82 -12.43 -10.76
N VAL A 149 2.24 -12.68 -12.01
CA VAL A 149 2.97 -11.75 -12.88
C VAL A 149 2.25 -10.41 -12.93
N ILE A 150 2.96 -9.32 -12.64
CA ILE A 150 2.44 -7.96 -12.79
C ILE A 150 2.79 -7.47 -14.20
N VAL A 151 1.75 -7.00 -14.90
CA VAL A 151 1.86 -6.50 -16.27
C VAL A 151 1.29 -5.10 -16.35
N ALA A 152 1.85 -4.26 -17.22
CA ALA A 152 1.22 -3.02 -17.64
C ALA A 152 0.34 -3.30 -18.86
N VAL A 153 -0.96 -3.05 -18.72
CA VAL A 153 -1.90 -3.10 -19.83
C VAL A 153 -1.89 -1.74 -20.52
N THR A 154 -1.58 -1.72 -21.81
CA THR A 154 -1.62 -0.51 -22.64
C THR A 154 -3.01 -0.28 -23.24
N PRO A 155 -3.33 0.93 -23.74
CA PRO A 155 -4.64 1.24 -24.35
C PRO A 155 -5.02 0.33 -25.52
N ASN A 156 -4.02 -0.17 -26.25
CA ASN A 156 -4.20 -1.10 -27.36
C ASN A 156 -4.43 -2.56 -26.90
N GLY A 157 -4.57 -2.80 -25.59
CA GLY A 157 -4.75 -4.11 -24.99
C GLY A 157 -3.48 -4.97 -24.92
N LYS A 158 -2.32 -4.44 -25.33
CA LYS A 158 -1.03 -5.15 -25.20
C LYS A 158 -0.61 -5.17 -23.75
N GLU A 159 -0.30 -6.37 -23.25
CA GLU A 159 0.29 -6.60 -21.93
C GLU A 159 1.82 -6.53 -22.05
N VAL A 160 2.44 -5.62 -21.31
CA VAL A 160 3.90 -5.54 -21.17
C VAL A 160 4.25 -6.07 -19.78
N VAL A 161 5.04 -7.14 -19.72
CA VAL A 161 5.47 -7.70 -18.43
C VAL A 161 6.38 -6.69 -17.74
N ILE A 162 6.00 -6.30 -16.52
CA ILE A 162 6.80 -5.42 -15.66
C ILE A 162 7.57 -6.25 -14.63
N ASP A 163 7.03 -7.42 -14.25
CA ASP A 163 7.64 -8.36 -13.31
C ASP A 163 7.40 -9.82 -13.75
N GLU A 164 8.45 -10.56 -14.09
CA GLU A 164 8.39 -12.03 -14.16
C GLU A 164 8.57 -12.59 -12.75
N PRO A 165 7.69 -13.47 -12.24
CA PRO A 165 7.92 -14.15 -10.97
C PRO A 165 9.28 -14.85 -11.09
N THR A 166 10.20 -14.59 -10.16
CA THR A 166 11.55 -15.17 -10.14
C THR A 166 11.47 -16.69 -10.22
N THR A 167 11.41 -17.21 -11.43
CA THR A 167 11.67 -18.60 -11.72
C THR A 167 13.18 -18.66 -11.70
N GLN A 168 13.71 -19.04 -10.54
CA GLN A 168 15.09 -19.45 -10.39
C GLN A 168 15.46 -20.27 -11.63
N THR A 169 16.29 -19.70 -12.50
CA THR A 169 16.78 -20.34 -13.71
C THR A 169 17.54 -21.58 -13.29
N ALA A 170 16.83 -22.72 -13.20
CA ALA A 170 17.42 -24.03 -13.06
C ALA A 170 18.17 -24.33 -14.36
N ARG A 171 19.40 -23.83 -14.40
CA ARG A 171 20.57 -24.34 -15.09
C ARG A 171 20.23 -25.45 -16.09
N ARG A 172 19.94 -25.07 -17.35
CA ARG A 172 20.16 -26.00 -18.46
C ARG A 172 21.66 -26.29 -18.50
N LYS A 173 22.07 -27.44 -17.96
CA LYS A 173 23.40 -28.01 -18.17
C LYS A 173 23.57 -28.24 -19.68
N PRO A 174 24.60 -27.70 -20.34
CA PRO A 174 24.96 -28.18 -21.67
C PRO A 174 25.49 -29.61 -21.54
N GLN A 175 25.13 -30.46 -22.51
CA GLN A 175 25.78 -31.74 -22.78
C GLN A 175 27.25 -31.54 -23.12
#